data_AF-A0A933YTW3-F1
#
_entry.id   AF-A0A933YTW3-F1
#
_cell.length_a   1.000
_cell.length_b   1.000
_cell.length_c   1.000
_cell.angle_alpha   90.00
_cell.angle_beta   90.00
_cell.angle_gamma   90.00
#
_symmetry.space_group_name_H-M   'P 1'
#
loop_
_entity.id
_entity.type
_entity.pdbx_description
1 polymer ?
#
loop_
_entity_poly.entity_id
_entity_poly.type
_entity_poly.pdbx_seq_one_letter_code
_entity_poly.pdbx_strand_id
1 'polypeptide(L)'
;MNYPLRPIDTSPEVEKLQIEIIRKMSEQERQMRAAELIRSCRQLQEQGVRHRHPDYTDEEVRIAAIRMRIGEDFFRKAYPEFMNLLP
;
A
#
# COMPACT_ATOMS: atom_id res chain seq x y z
N MET A 1 1.39 18.48 -12.40
CA MET A 1 1.60 18.68 -10.95
C MET A 1 3.11 18.67 -10.73
N ASN A 2 3.72 19.82 -10.48
CA ASN A 2 5.17 19.93 -10.25
C ASN A 2 5.39 19.64 -8.76
N TYR A 3 5.60 18.37 -8.40
CA TYR A 3 5.95 18.03 -7.02
C TYR A 3 7.32 18.63 -6.71
N PRO A 4 7.50 19.33 -5.58
CA PRO A 4 8.84 19.71 -5.17
C PRO A 4 9.68 18.43 -5.07
N LEU A 5 10.89 18.46 -5.61
CA LEU A 5 11.86 17.35 -5.57
C LEU A 5 12.23 16.94 -4.13
N ARG A 6 11.72 17.66 -3.11
CA ARG A 6 11.93 17.41 -1.69
C ARG A 6 10.61 17.47 -0.90
N PRO A 7 10.42 16.63 0.13
CA PRO A 7 9.28 16.73 1.04
C PRO A 7 9.26 18.05 1.81
N ILE A 8 8.07 18.62 2.02
CA ILE A 8 7.89 19.93 2.70
C ILE A 8 8.05 19.79 4.23
N ASP A 9 7.77 18.60 4.77
CA ASP A 9 7.80 18.26 6.20
C ASP A 9 9.11 17.60 6.65
N THR A 10 10.09 17.48 5.74
CA THR A 10 11.38 16.84 6.01
C THR A 10 12.51 17.83 5.75
N SER A 11 13.33 18.10 6.77
CA SER A 11 14.49 18.99 6.62
C SER A 11 15.50 18.42 5.59
N PRO A 12 16.22 19.28 4.85
CA PRO A 12 17.18 18.84 3.83
C PRO A 12 18.25 17.87 4.35
N GLU A 13 18.68 18.05 5.60
CA GLU A 13 19.70 17.23 6.24
C GLU A 13 19.19 15.81 6.51
N VAL A 14 17.95 15.69 6.96
CA VAL A 14 17.27 14.40 7.22
C VAL A 14 17.00 13.65 5.92
N GLU A 15 16.55 14.33 4.86
CA GLU A 15 16.37 13.72 3.55
C GLU A 15 17.69 13.17 3.00
N LYS A 16 18.77 13.96 3.10
CA LYS A 16 20.11 13.52 2.69
C LYS A 16 20.54 12.27 3.45
N LEU A 17 20.36 12.26 4.77
CA LEU A 17 20.66 11.11 5.62
C LEU A 17 19.84 9.87 5.21
N GLN A 18 18.55 10.03 4.95
CA GLN A 18 17.68 8.95 4.50
C GLN A 18 18.17 8.34 3.17
N ILE A 19 18.53 9.18 2.19
CA ILE A 19 19.07 8.73 0.91
C ILE A 19 20.39 7.97 1.11
N GLU A 20 21.29 8.46 1.96
CA GLU A 20 22.54 7.78 2.28
C GLU A 20 22.33 6.42 2.93
N ILE A 21 21.37 6.31 3.87
CA ILE A 21 21.00 5.03 4.50
C ILE A 21 20.49 4.05 3.43
N ILE A 22 19.57 4.50 2.57
CA ILE A 22 18.99 3.66 1.51
C ILE A 22 20.06 3.21 0.50
N ARG A 23 21.05 4.05 0.18
CA ARG A 23 22.14 3.72 -0.74
C ARG A 23 23.14 2.72 -0.15
N LYS A 24 23.29 2.68 1.18
CA LYS A 24 24.18 1.74 1.88
C LYS A 24 23.57 0.36 2.10
N MET A 25 22.25 0.21 1.95
CA MET A 25 21.59 -1.10 2.04
C MET A 25 22.10 -2.03 0.95
N SER A 26 22.43 -3.26 1.35
CA SER A 26 22.56 -4.40 0.45
C SER A 26 21.24 -4.69 -0.29
N GLU A 27 21.32 -5.45 -1.37
CA GLU A 27 20.13 -5.89 -2.11
C GLU A 27 19.16 -6.67 -1.21
N GLN A 28 19.69 -7.55 -0.35
CA GLN A 28 18.89 -8.36 0.56
C GLN A 28 18.14 -7.48 1.58
N GLU A 29 18.82 -6.52 2.21
CA GLU A 29 18.18 -5.57 3.14
C GLU A 29 17.11 -4.74 2.45
N ARG A 30 17.40 -4.26 1.22
CA ARG A 30 16.43 -3.50 0.42
C ARG A 30 15.18 -4.33 0.15
N GLN A 31 15.31 -5.59 -0.23
CA GLN A 31 14.17 -6.49 -0.47
C GLN A 31 13.37 -6.77 0.82
N MET A 32 14.06 -6.98 1.94
CA MET A 32 13.38 -7.19 3.23
C MET A 32 12.56 -5.95 3.64
N ARG A 33 13.13 -4.75 3.50
CA ARG A 33 12.44 -3.49 3.78
C ARG A 33 11.26 -3.27 2.84
N ALA A 34 11.41 -3.58 1.56
CA ALA A 34 10.31 -3.51 0.60
C ALA A 34 9.16 -4.47 1.00
N ALA A 35 9.48 -5.70 1.41
CA ALA A 35 8.47 -6.65 1.87
C ALA A 35 7.75 -6.18 3.15
N GLU A 36 8.46 -5.58 4.09
CA GLU A 36 7.88 -4.95 5.30
C GLU A 36 6.92 -3.82 4.95
N LEU A 37 7.32 -2.93 4.04
CA LEU A 37 6.50 -1.83 3.57
C LEU A 37 5.22 -2.35 2.88
N ILE A 38 5.36 -3.35 2.00
CA ILE A 38 4.22 -3.97 1.31
C ILE A 38 3.21 -4.56 2.32
N ARG A 39 3.68 -5.24 3.36
CA ARG A 39 2.79 -5.76 4.43
C ARG A 39 2.06 -4.64 5.14
N SER A 40 2.77 -3.57 5.50
CA SER A 40 2.20 -2.41 6.19
C SER A 40 1.14 -1.71 5.34
N CYS A 41 1.42 -1.49 4.04
CA CYS A 41 0.47 -0.90 3.11
C CYS A 41 -0.80 -1.76 2.96
N ARG A 42 -0.66 -3.10 2.89
CA ARG A 42 -1.82 -4.01 2.80
C ARG A 42 -2.68 -3.96 4.06
N GLN A 43 -2.05 -3.92 5.24
CA GLN A 43 -2.78 -3.76 6.50
C GLN A 43 -3.55 -2.44 6.53
N LEU A 44 -2.90 -1.33 6.15
CA LEU A 44 -3.55 -0.02 6.09
C LEU A 44 -4.73 0.01 5.10
N GLN A 45 -4.60 -0.64 3.94
CA GLN A 45 -5.70 -0.78 2.98
C GLN A 45 -6.89 -1.51 3.60
N GLU A 46 -6.67 -2.66 4.23
CA GLU A 46 -7.74 -3.41 4.87
C GLU A 46 -8.38 -2.64 6.05
N GLN A 47 -7.60 -1.89 6.83
CA GLN A 47 -8.16 -1.01 7.88
C GLN A 47 -9.00 0.13 7.28
N GLY A 48 -8.58 0.70 6.15
CA GLY A 48 -9.36 1.70 5.42
C GLY A 48 -10.69 1.15 4.88
N VAL A 49 -10.70 -0.11 4.42
CA VAL A 49 -11.93 -0.82 4.04
C VAL A 49 -12.83 -1.02 5.25
N ARG A 50 -12.32 -1.59 6.36
CA ARG A 50 -13.09 -1.77 7.61
C ARG A 50 -13.70 -0.47 8.12
N HIS A 51 -12.96 0.63 8.02
CA HIS A 51 -13.44 1.94 8.45
C HIS A 51 -14.63 2.43 7.61
N ARG A 52 -14.64 2.17 6.29
CA ARG A 52 -15.71 2.59 5.37
C ARG A 52 -16.90 1.63 5.37
N HIS A 53 -16.65 0.34 5.57
CA HIS A 53 -17.63 -0.74 5.53
C HIS A 53 -17.56 -1.56 6.82
N PRO A 54 -18.06 -1.02 7.95
CA PRO A 54 -17.93 -1.65 9.27
C PRO A 54 -18.74 -2.95 9.41
N ASP A 55 -19.66 -3.21 8.49
CA ASP A 55 -20.49 -4.40 8.38
C ASP A 55 -19.85 -5.54 7.58
N TYR A 56 -18.75 -5.28 6.88
CA TYR A 56 -18.04 -6.31 6.12
C TYR A 56 -17.36 -7.32 7.05
N THR A 57 -17.48 -8.59 6.68
CA THR A 57 -16.68 -9.67 7.25
C THR A 57 -15.20 -9.50 6.90
N ASP A 58 -14.30 -10.17 7.63
CA ASP A 58 -12.86 -10.13 7.34
C ASP A 58 -12.52 -10.59 5.92
N GLU A 59 -13.31 -11.52 5.37
CA GLU A 59 -13.16 -12.00 4.00
C GLU A 59 -13.53 -10.92 2.98
N GLU A 60 -14.68 -10.27 3.17
CA GLU A 60 -15.14 -9.17 2.30
C GLU A 60 -14.17 -7.99 2.35
N VAL A 61 -13.64 -7.66 3.54
CA VAL A 61 -12.59 -6.66 3.71
C VAL A 61 -11.36 -7.00 2.88
N ARG A 62 -10.87 -8.24 2.99
CA ARG A 62 -9.68 -8.71 2.28
C ARG A 62 -9.89 -8.67 0.77
N ILE A 63 -11.05 -9.09 0.28
CA ILE A 63 -11.40 -9.10 -1.15
C ILE A 63 -11.53 -7.68 -1.69
N ALA A 64 -12.22 -6.79 -0.98
CA ALA A 64 -12.32 -5.38 -1.33
C ALA A 64 -10.93 -4.69 -1.39
N ALA A 65 -10.03 -5.00 -0.45
CA ALA A 65 -8.64 -4.54 -0.48
C ALA A 65 -7.82 -5.15 -1.65
N ILE A 66 -8.17 -6.35 -2.13
CA ILE A 66 -7.58 -6.93 -3.36
C ILE A 66 -8.03 -6.14 -4.58
N ARG A 67 -9.32 -5.80 -4.69
CA ARG A 67 -9.88 -5.00 -5.81
C ARG A 67 -9.09 -3.69 -6.01
N MET A 68 -8.74 -3.00 -4.93
CA MET A 68 -7.92 -1.77 -4.99
C MET A 68 -6.53 -1.99 -5.60
N ARG A 69 -5.92 -3.16 -5.39
CA ARG A 69 -4.53 -3.46 -5.79
C ARG A 69 -4.42 -3.95 -7.22
N ILE A 70 -5.32 -4.84 -7.63
CA ILE A 70 -5.26 -5.46 -8.97
C ILE A 70 -6.06 -4.68 -10.01
N GLY A 71 -6.94 -3.77 -9.57
CA GLY A 71 -7.79 -2.98 -10.45
C GLY A 71 -8.98 -3.78 -10.99
N GLU A 72 -9.92 -3.04 -11.59
CA GLU A 72 -11.24 -3.55 -11.92
C GLU A 72 -11.25 -4.70 -12.93
N ASP A 73 -10.42 -4.62 -13.97
CA ASP A 73 -10.41 -5.63 -15.04
C ASP A 73 -9.86 -6.99 -14.59
N PHE A 74 -8.85 -6.99 -13.73
CA PHE A 74 -8.33 -8.22 -13.15
C PHE A 74 -9.24 -8.75 -12.06
N PHE A 75 -9.83 -7.86 -11.25
CA PHE A 75 -10.78 -8.25 -10.23
C PHE A 75 -11.99 -8.97 -10.81
N ARG A 76 -12.58 -8.44 -11.88
CA ARG A 76 -13.72 -9.07 -12.58
C ARG A 76 -13.42 -10.49 -13.07
N LYS A 77 -12.18 -10.75 -13.46
CA LYS A 77 -11.75 -12.07 -13.96
C LYS A 77 -11.47 -13.06 -12.84
N ALA A 78 -10.95 -12.58 -11.71
CA ALA A 78 -10.50 -13.44 -10.60
C ALA A 78 -11.53 -13.63 -9.48
N TYR A 79 -12.44 -12.66 -9.29
CA TYR A 79 -13.43 -12.62 -8.20
C TYR A 79 -14.83 -12.17 -8.69
N PRO A 80 -15.39 -12.77 -9.75
CA PRO A 80 -16.68 -12.35 -10.32
C PRO A 80 -17.85 -12.38 -9.32
N GLU A 81 -17.80 -13.28 -8.33
CA GLU A 81 -18.82 -13.44 -7.28
C GLU A 81 -18.83 -12.30 -6.26
N PHE A 82 -17.76 -11.52 -6.17
CA PHE A 82 -17.59 -10.40 -5.22
C PHE A 82 -17.70 -9.03 -5.89
N MET A 83 -18.26 -8.95 -7.10
CA MET A 83 -18.34 -7.69 -7.87
C MET A 83 -19.16 -6.59 -7.20
N ASN A 84 -20.08 -6.96 -6.30
CA ASN A 84 -20.88 -6.05 -5.50
C ASN A 84 -20.12 -5.43 -4.31
N LEU A 85 -18.96 -5.99 -3.91
CA LEU A 85 -18.17 -5.44 -2.81
C LEU A 85 -17.42 -4.18 -3.24
N LEU A 86 -17.61 -3.10 -2.49
CA LEU A 86 -16.95 -1.83 -2.77
C LEU A 86 -15.67 -1.69 -1.92
N PRO A 87 -14.58 -1.15 -2.49
CA PRO A 87 -13.35 -0.88 -1.75
C PRO A 87 -13.47 0.29 -0.77
#